data_AF-A0A358NJJ5-F1
#
_entry.id   AF-A0A358NJJ5-F1
#
_cell.length_a   1.000
_cell.length_b   1.000
_cell.length_c   1.000
_cell.angle_alpha   90.00
_cell.angle_beta   90.00
_cell.angle_gamma   90.00
#
_symmetry.space_group_name_H-M   'P 1'
#
loop_
_entity.id
_entity.type
_entity.pdbx_description
1 polymer ?
#
loop_
_entity_poly.entity_id
_entity_poly.type
_entity_poly.pdbx_seq_one_letter_code
_entity_poly.pdbx_strand_id
1 'polypeptide(L)'
;MSEKSEEFFRVMLNFLPSSKSEYRKSIEYNGEILETVIIEDVFMPEIIKLLSEDTNIKLLKHIFDYFEEVSNYEDDYLLNIFSITVLEMLGNDKTILGIAQKYMGPKTMQLQVKADRDLGRIQ
;
A
#
# COMPACT_ATOMS: atom_id res chain seq x y z
N MET A 1 3.84 7.43 14.50
CA MET A 1 4.29 6.10 14.06
C MET A 1 4.25 5.07 15.18
N SER A 2 3.49 3.98 14.99
CA SER A 2 3.53 2.80 15.87
C SER A 2 4.70 1.88 15.50
N GLU A 3 5.03 0.92 16.37
CA GLU A 3 6.03 -0.12 16.07
C GLU A 3 5.66 -0.90 14.79
N LYS A 4 4.35 -1.14 14.57
CA LYS A 4 3.87 -1.82 13.37
C LYS A 4 4.02 -0.99 12.11
N SER A 5 3.83 0.33 12.18
CA SER A 5 4.13 1.20 11.03
C SER A 5 5.63 1.16 10.65
N GLU A 6 6.53 1.13 11.64
CA GLU A 6 7.96 1.01 11.38
C GLU A 6 8.31 -0.34 10.74
N GLU A 7 7.71 -1.42 11.24
CA GLU A 7 7.81 -2.75 10.64
C GLU A 7 7.30 -2.77 9.20
N PHE A 8 6.13 -2.16 8.96
CA PHE A 8 5.55 -2.04 7.63
C PHE A 8 6.52 -1.38 6.64
N PHE A 9 7.11 -0.24 6.98
CA PHE A 9 8.06 0.42 6.09
C PHE A 9 9.33 -0.39 5.86
N ARG A 10 9.85 -1.06 6.91
CA ARG A 10 11.01 -1.93 6.76
C ARG A 10 10.74 -3.07 5.79
N VAL A 11 9.57 -3.72 5.89
CA VAL A 11 9.17 -4.82 4.99
C VAL A 11 8.97 -4.30 3.56
N MET A 12 8.29 -3.15 3.39
CA MET A 12 8.09 -2.55 2.08
C MET A 12 9.41 -2.18 1.39
N LEU A 13 10.40 -1.64 2.13
CA LEU A 13 11.73 -1.35 1.59
C LEU A 13 12.54 -2.61 1.23
N ASN A 14 12.19 -3.77 1.77
CA ASN A 14 12.76 -5.05 1.37
C ASN A 14 12.14 -5.57 0.07
N PHE A 15 10.82 -5.38 -0.11
CA PHE A 15 10.15 -5.69 -1.38
C PHE A 15 10.56 -4.73 -2.50
N LEU A 16 10.74 -3.45 -2.17
CA LEU A 16 11.02 -2.37 -3.12
C LEU A 16 12.36 -1.70 -2.79
N PRO A 17 13.51 -2.39 -3.00
CA PRO A 17 14.82 -1.86 -2.66
C PRO A 17 15.18 -0.60 -3.45
N SER A 18 14.60 -0.40 -4.64
CA SER A 18 14.73 0.83 -5.45
C SER A 18 14.20 2.06 -4.71
N SER A 19 13.14 1.91 -3.92
CA SER A 19 12.51 2.99 -3.16
C SER A 19 13.35 3.53 -1.99
N LYS A 20 14.46 2.89 -1.62
CA LYS A 20 15.30 3.30 -0.48
C LYS A 20 15.88 4.71 -0.61
N SER A 21 16.28 5.09 -1.83
CA SER A 21 16.77 6.44 -2.09
C SER A 21 15.68 7.48 -1.85
N GLU A 22 14.48 7.22 -2.39
CA GLU A 22 13.37 8.17 -2.38
C GLU A 22 12.76 8.27 -0.98
N TYR A 23 12.70 7.15 -0.25
CA TYR A 23 12.37 7.11 1.17
C TYR A 23 13.28 8.04 2.00
N ARG A 24 14.60 7.98 1.80
CA ARG A 24 15.56 8.82 2.52
C ARG A 24 15.42 10.30 2.16
N LYS A 25 15.23 10.61 0.87
CA LYS A 25 15.01 11.98 0.39
C LYS A 25 13.73 12.58 1.00
N SER A 26 12.66 11.78 1.10
CA SER A 26 11.42 12.22 1.73
C SER A 26 11.64 12.61 3.20
N ILE A 27 12.40 11.81 3.96
CA ILE A 27 12.74 12.12 5.36
C ILE A 27 13.63 13.38 5.45
N GLU A 28 14.65 13.49 4.60
CA GLU A 28 15.54 14.66 4.58
C GLU A 28 14.78 15.96 4.26
N TYR A 29 13.86 15.91 3.31
CA TYR A 29 13.06 17.05 2.91
C TYR A 29 12.06 17.48 3.98
N ASN A 30 11.37 16.52 4.60
CA ASN A 30 10.32 16.81 5.59
C ASN A 30 10.86 16.98 7.02
N GLY A 31 12.09 16.53 7.30
CA GLY A 31 12.68 16.52 8.64
C GLY A 31 12.14 15.41 9.56
N GLU A 32 11.13 14.67 9.12
CA GLU A 32 10.52 13.55 9.83
C GLU A 32 9.90 12.52 8.87
N ILE A 33 9.45 11.38 9.41
CA ILE A 33 8.71 10.38 8.66
C ILE A 33 7.24 10.80 8.59
N LEU A 34 6.79 11.16 7.40
CA LEU A 34 5.38 11.37 7.10
C LEU A 34 4.79 10.11 6.47
N GLU A 35 4.06 9.33 7.28
CA GLU A 35 3.68 7.96 6.94
C GLU A 35 2.87 7.87 5.64
N THR A 36 1.88 8.74 5.46
CA THR A 36 1.04 8.78 4.26
C THR A 36 1.84 9.22 3.03
N VAL A 37 2.68 10.25 3.16
CA VAL A 37 3.55 10.75 2.07
C VAL A 37 4.50 9.66 1.60
N ILE A 38 5.09 8.88 2.52
CA ILE A 38 5.97 7.78 2.14
C ILE A 38 5.19 6.70 1.39
N ILE A 39 3.99 6.33 1.84
CA ILE A 39 3.19 5.34 1.13
C ILE A 39 2.81 5.85 -0.26
N GLU A 40 2.27 7.05 -0.34
CA GLU A 40 1.70 7.65 -1.55
C GLU A 40 2.75 8.00 -2.60
N ASP A 41 3.87 8.60 -2.19
CA ASP A 41 4.87 9.13 -3.13
C ASP A 41 6.06 8.19 -3.35
N VAL A 42 6.29 7.21 -2.46
CA VAL A 42 7.47 6.35 -2.53
C VAL A 42 7.12 4.90 -2.87
N PHE A 43 6.12 4.30 -2.22
CA PHE A 43 5.80 2.88 -2.43
C PHE A 43 4.75 2.65 -3.49
N MET A 44 3.63 3.36 -3.43
CA MET A 44 2.51 3.15 -4.35
C MET A 44 2.85 3.38 -5.82
N PRO A 45 3.69 4.34 -6.24
CA PRO A 45 4.06 4.51 -7.64
C PRO A 45 4.76 3.28 -8.22
N GLU A 46 5.66 2.65 -7.44
CA GLU A 46 6.35 1.42 -7.85
C GLU A 46 5.39 0.23 -7.94
N ILE A 47 4.45 0.10 -6.98
CA ILE A 47 3.45 -0.97 -7.00
C ILE A 47 2.49 -0.83 -8.17
N ILE A 48 2.01 0.39 -8.43
CA ILE A 48 1.12 0.70 -9.56
C ILE A 48 1.84 0.42 -10.88
N LYS A 49 3.14 0.74 -10.98
CA LYS A 49 3.95 0.39 -12.15
C LYS A 49 4.06 -1.12 -12.35
N LEU A 50 4.33 -1.88 -11.30
CA LEU A 50 4.37 -3.35 -11.37
C LEU A 50 3.02 -3.93 -11.83
N LEU A 51 1.91 -3.40 -11.32
CA LEU A 51 0.56 -3.80 -11.71
C LEU A 51 0.25 -3.43 -13.16
N SER A 52 0.61 -2.23 -13.62
CA SER A 52 0.30 -1.75 -14.97
C SER A 52 1.11 -2.47 -16.05
N GLU A 53 2.35 -2.85 -15.73
CA GLU A 53 3.20 -3.65 -16.60
C GLU A 53 2.82 -5.15 -16.56
N ASP A 54 2.00 -5.57 -15.58
CA ASP A 54 1.69 -6.98 -15.24
C ASP A 54 2.97 -7.84 -15.16
N THR A 55 4.04 -7.25 -14.61
CA THR A 55 5.35 -7.89 -14.48
C THR A 55 5.62 -8.33 -13.04
N ASN A 56 6.56 -9.26 -12.89
CA ASN A 56 7.05 -9.73 -11.59
C ASN A 56 5.94 -10.24 -10.66
N ILE A 57 5.07 -11.10 -11.19
CA ILE A 57 3.93 -11.74 -10.51
C ILE A 57 4.30 -12.29 -9.11
N LYS A 58 5.51 -12.83 -8.96
CA LYS A 58 5.99 -13.35 -7.65
C LYS A 58 6.13 -12.24 -6.61
N LEU A 59 6.71 -11.09 -6.99
CA LEU A 59 6.85 -9.94 -6.10
C LEU A 59 5.47 -9.36 -5.75
N LEU A 60 4.61 -9.18 -6.75
CA LEU A 60 3.23 -8.71 -6.52
C LEU A 60 2.51 -9.64 -5.54
N LYS A 61 2.59 -10.95 -5.73
CA LYS A 61 2.00 -11.91 -4.79
C LYS A 61 2.52 -11.71 -3.37
N HIS A 62 3.83 -11.57 -3.17
CA HIS A 62 4.39 -11.36 -1.83
C HIS A 62 3.98 -10.03 -1.19
N ILE A 63 3.89 -8.95 -1.98
CA ILE A 63 3.41 -7.65 -1.50
C ILE A 63 1.95 -7.77 -1.04
N PHE A 64 1.09 -8.39 -1.84
CA PHE A 64 -0.33 -8.53 -1.51
C PHE A 64 -0.61 -9.54 -0.39
N ASP A 65 0.19 -10.62 -0.30
CA ASP A 65 0.16 -11.54 0.85
C ASP A 65 0.47 -10.76 2.14
N TYR A 66 1.44 -9.85 2.10
CA TYR A 66 1.77 -8.99 3.24
C TYR A 66 0.70 -7.93 3.52
N PHE A 67 0.08 -7.35 2.49
CA PHE A 67 -1.07 -6.46 2.66
C PHE A 67 -2.25 -7.15 3.35
N GLU A 68 -2.48 -8.43 3.04
CA GLU A 68 -3.48 -9.25 3.73
C GLU A 68 -3.11 -9.45 5.20
N GLU A 69 -1.83 -9.73 5.51
CA GLU A 69 -1.36 -9.81 6.89
C GLU A 69 -1.58 -8.50 7.67
N VAL A 70 -1.16 -7.36 7.10
CA VAL A 70 -1.34 -6.02 7.69
C VAL A 70 -2.82 -5.72 7.94
N SER A 71 -3.69 -6.11 7.02
CA SER A 71 -5.14 -5.90 7.13
C SER A 71 -5.79 -6.70 8.27
N ASN A 72 -5.09 -7.71 8.80
CA ASN A 72 -5.51 -8.55 9.92
C ASN A 72 -4.78 -8.19 11.23
N TYR A 73 -3.93 -7.16 11.26
CA TYR A 73 -3.34 -6.68 12.50
C TYR A 73 -4.37 -6.01 13.42
N GLU A 74 -4.12 -6.09 14.73
CA GLU A 74 -4.89 -5.40 15.77
C GLU A 74 -4.45 -3.93 15.96
N ASP A 75 -3.47 -3.45 15.18
CA ASP A 75 -3.01 -2.05 15.21
C ASP A 75 -3.95 -1.17 14.37
N ASP A 76 -4.95 -0.59 15.02
CA ASP A 76 -5.94 0.30 14.40
C ASP A 76 -5.30 1.52 13.72
N TYR A 77 -4.17 2.01 14.22
CA TYR A 77 -3.50 3.19 13.66
C TYR A 77 -2.89 2.87 12.30
N LEU A 78 -2.10 1.80 12.21
CA LEU A 78 -1.55 1.33 10.94
C LEU A 78 -2.67 0.92 9.99
N LEU A 79 -3.69 0.19 10.48
CA LEU A 79 -4.80 -0.26 9.63
C LEU A 79 -5.55 0.92 9.02
N ASN A 80 -5.75 2.00 9.79
CA ASN A 80 -6.36 3.22 9.28
C ASN A 80 -5.50 3.87 8.21
N ILE A 81 -4.21 4.11 8.47
CA ILE A 81 -3.27 4.69 7.49
C ILE A 81 -3.23 3.84 6.22
N PHE A 82 -3.09 2.53 6.35
CA PHE A 82 -3.04 1.58 5.25
C PHE A 82 -4.33 1.64 4.41
N SER A 83 -5.49 1.67 5.06
CA SER A 83 -6.78 1.71 4.37
C SER A 83 -6.96 3.02 3.59
N ILE A 84 -6.67 4.17 4.20
CA ILE A 84 -6.87 5.48 3.55
C ILE A 84 -5.83 5.81 2.48
N THR A 85 -4.69 5.11 2.48
CA THR A 85 -3.62 5.35 1.50
C THR A 85 -3.59 4.25 0.45
N VAL A 86 -3.10 3.06 0.81
CA VAL A 86 -2.89 1.94 -0.12
C VAL A 86 -4.20 1.55 -0.81
N LEU A 87 -5.26 1.30 -0.04
CA LEU A 87 -6.50 0.74 -0.61
C LEU A 87 -7.30 1.79 -1.40
N GLU A 88 -7.35 3.04 -0.92
CA GLU A 88 -7.93 4.14 -1.67
C GLU A 88 -7.19 4.40 -2.98
N MET A 89 -5.85 4.38 -2.98
CA MET A 89 -5.04 4.60 -4.18
C MET A 89 -5.19 3.49 -5.22
N LEU A 90 -5.31 2.23 -4.80
CA LEU A 90 -5.60 1.14 -5.72
C LEU A 90 -6.95 1.35 -6.44
N GLY A 91 -7.93 1.96 -5.77
CA GLY A 91 -9.23 2.30 -6.34
C GLY A 91 -9.25 3.56 -7.23
N ASN A 92 -8.16 4.33 -7.31
CA ASN A 92 -8.09 5.53 -8.16
C ASN A 92 -8.20 5.21 -9.65
N ASP A 93 -7.77 4.02 -10.06
CA ASP A 93 -7.84 3.54 -11.44
C ASP A 93 -8.51 2.16 -11.49
N LYS A 94 -9.64 2.06 -12.20
CA LYS A 94 -10.42 0.82 -12.30
C LYS A 94 -9.66 -0.34 -12.94
N THR A 95 -8.76 -0.05 -13.88
CA THR A 95 -7.93 -1.06 -14.54
C THR A 95 -6.89 -1.61 -13.57
N ILE A 96 -6.21 -0.71 -12.85
CA ILE A 96 -5.24 -1.10 -11.82
C ILE A 96 -5.93 -1.90 -10.72
N LEU A 97 -7.10 -1.44 -10.23
CA LEU A 97 -7.88 -2.17 -9.25
C LEU A 97 -8.24 -3.58 -9.74
N GLY A 98 -8.72 -3.71 -10.97
CA GLY A 98 -9.07 -5.01 -11.55
C GLY A 98 -7.89 -5.99 -11.63
N ILE A 99 -6.66 -5.49 -11.82
CA ILE A 99 -5.44 -6.32 -11.77
C ILE A 99 -5.08 -6.65 -10.31
N ALA A 100 -5.09 -5.66 -9.43
CA ALA A 100 -4.76 -5.80 -8.01
C ALA A 100 -5.68 -6.82 -7.32
N GLN A 101 -6.97 -6.86 -7.68
CA GLN A 101 -7.95 -7.81 -7.16
C GLN A 101 -7.59 -9.29 -7.39
N LYS A 102 -6.73 -9.61 -8.36
CA LYS A 102 -6.21 -10.97 -8.57
C LYS A 102 -5.26 -11.42 -7.46
N TYR A 103 -4.66 -10.47 -6.74
CA TYR A 103 -3.65 -10.69 -5.71
C TYR A 103 -4.18 -10.45 -4.30
N MET A 104 -5.24 -9.64 -4.15
CA MET A 104 -5.85 -9.35 -2.86
C MET A 104 -6.40 -10.61 -2.17
N GLY A 105 -6.19 -10.68 -0.86
CA GLY A 105 -6.86 -11.63 0.01
C GLY A 105 -8.25 -11.16 0.45
N PRO A 106 -8.97 -11.98 1.25
CA PRO A 106 -10.34 -11.68 1.66
C PRO A 106 -10.49 -10.36 2.44
N LYS A 107 -9.57 -10.08 3.37
CA LYS A 107 -9.66 -8.90 4.24
C LYS A 107 -9.29 -7.63 3.49
N THR A 108 -8.21 -7.65 2.71
CA THR A 108 -7.81 -6.54 1.83
C THR A 108 -8.92 -6.19 0.85
N MET A 109 -9.56 -7.20 0.23
CA MET A 109 -10.71 -6.98 -0.65
C MET A 109 -11.87 -6.29 0.07
N GLN A 110 -12.22 -6.76 1.27
CA GLN A 110 -13.30 -6.16 2.08
C GLN A 110 -13.01 -4.69 2.42
N LEU A 111 -11.78 -4.39 2.84
CA LEU A 111 -11.37 -3.04 3.21
C LEU A 111 -11.29 -2.12 1.98
N GLN A 112 -10.86 -2.63 0.83
CA GLN A 112 -10.84 -1.85 -0.42
C GLN A 112 -12.25 -1.46 -0.86
N VAL A 113 -13.19 -2.41 -0.84
CA VAL A 113 -14.61 -2.12 -1.13
C VAL A 113 -15.18 -1.10 -0.14
N LYS A 114 -14.82 -1.20 1.15
CA LYS A 114 -15.22 -0.21 2.14
C LYS A 114 -14.65 1.17 1.80
N ALA A 115 -13.37 1.27 1.46
CA ALA A 115 -12.72 2.53 1.08
C ALA A 115 -13.40 3.17 -0.14
N ASP A 116 -13.69 2.39 -1.18
CA ASP A 116 -14.41 2.89 -2.36
C ASP A 116 -15.84 3.35 -2.04
N ARG A 117 -16.54 2.67 -1.12
CA ARG A 117 -17.87 3.10 -0.66
C ARG A 117 -17.80 4.40 0.15
N ASP A 118 -16.84 4.50 1.06
CA ASP A 118 -16.64 5.68 1.90
C ASP A 118 -16.30 6.92 1.03
N LEU A 119 -15.61 6.72 -0.10
CA LEU A 119 -15.35 7.74 -1.12
C LEU A 119 -16.47 7.94 -2.16
N GLY A 120 -17.56 7.18 -2.08
CA GLY A 120 -18.69 7.28 -3.02
C GLY A 120 -18.42 6.78 -4.44
N ARG A 121 -17.38 5.97 -4.65
CA ARG A 121 -17.05 5.34 -5.95
C ARG A 121 -17.98 4.19 -6.29
N ILE A 122 -18.56 3.55 -5.27
CA ILE A 122 -19.56 2.49 -5.38
C ILE A 122 -20.71 2.77 -4.40
N GLN A 123 -21.94 2.41 -4.80
CA GLN A 123 -23.18 2.61 -4.02
C GLN A 123 -23.69 1.28 -3.47
#